data_AF-A0A8T5S0Z6-F1
#
_entry.id   AF-A0A8T5S0Z6-F1
#
_cell.length_a   1.000
_cell.length_b   1.000
_cell.length_c   1.000
_cell.angle_alpha   90.00
_cell.angle_beta   90.00
_cell.angle_gamma   90.00
#
_symmetry.space_group_name_H-M   'P 1'
#
loop_
_entity.id
_entity.type
_entity.pdbx_description
1 polymer ?
#
loop_
_entity_poly.entity_id
_entity_poly.type
_entity_poly.pdbx_seq_one_letter_code
_entity_poly.pdbx_strand_id
1 'polypeptide(L)'
;MNLKKVIESRTIVFVLQISFLIALISSFRYSYELNLQYYPKPLKTTEEQIIVIEWLVRYVMYNTLKDAILIYSIWLFISLIPVLIYDNYKKVYAMNLLTFFFSNFFFYAFLYKYYQPYFNAKFLILIIKTIILGIVIIFFSVGLVLLLNAFKKPTHKNQLDELQHIVESIRTKCPQCGTEFNSKPLHCYNCNYELRIFHTK
;
A
#
# COMPACT_ATOMS: atom_id res chain seq x y z
N MET A 1 -6.71 -20.94 -13.24
CA MET A 1 -6.49 -19.86 -12.25
C MET A 1 -6.07 -18.61 -13.00
N ASN A 2 -6.73 -17.47 -12.79
CA ASN A 2 -6.45 -16.24 -13.56
C ASN A 2 -5.14 -15.60 -13.06
N LEU A 3 -4.09 -15.61 -13.87
CA LEU A 3 -2.74 -15.13 -13.53
C LEU A 3 -2.74 -13.69 -12.99
N LYS A 4 -3.63 -12.83 -13.50
CA LYS A 4 -3.80 -11.45 -13.02
C LYS A 4 -4.24 -11.40 -11.56
N LYS A 5 -5.21 -12.24 -11.16
CA LYS A 5 -5.68 -12.32 -9.77
C LYS A 5 -4.60 -12.85 -8.81
N VAL A 6 -3.70 -13.70 -9.32
CA VAL A 6 -2.58 -14.23 -8.55
C VAL A 6 -1.56 -13.11 -8.30
N ILE A 7 -1.15 -12.37 -9.32
CA ILE A 7 -0.19 -11.27 -9.18
C ILE A 7 -0.74 -10.13 -8.30
N GLU A 8 -2.04 -9.85 -8.36
CA GLU A 8 -2.71 -8.87 -7.50
C GLU A 8 -2.86 -9.33 -6.03
N SER A 9 -2.52 -10.58 -5.72
CA SER A 9 -2.55 -11.09 -4.35
C SER A 9 -1.60 -10.31 -3.46
N ARG A 10 -2.09 -9.87 -2.29
CA ARG A 10 -1.30 -9.13 -1.30
C ARG A 10 -0.03 -9.88 -0.92
N THR A 11 -0.11 -11.20 -0.80
CA THR A 11 1.05 -12.04 -0.44
C THR A 11 2.14 -11.96 -1.50
N ILE A 12 1.79 -12.01 -2.78
CA ILE A 12 2.78 -11.95 -3.87
C ILE A 12 3.40 -10.57 -3.94
N VAL A 13 2.60 -9.51 -3.84
CA VAL A 13 3.13 -8.13 -3.81
C VAL A 13 4.07 -7.94 -2.61
N PHE A 14 3.73 -8.46 -1.44
CA PHE A 14 4.59 -8.40 -0.24
C PHE A 14 5.93 -9.09 -0.49
N VAL A 15 5.89 -10.34 -0.98
CA VAL A 15 7.09 -11.13 -1.27
C VAL A 15 7.96 -10.44 -2.31
N LEU A 16 7.36 -9.85 -3.36
CA LEU A 16 8.10 -9.07 -4.34
C LEU A 16 8.77 -7.86 -3.70
N GLN A 17 8.05 -7.07 -2.91
CA GLN A 17 8.62 -5.88 -2.26
C GLN A 17 9.79 -6.23 -1.33
N ILE A 18 9.65 -7.25 -0.48
CA ILE A 18 10.74 -7.69 0.40
C ILE A 18 11.92 -8.27 -0.40
N SER A 19 11.65 -9.04 -1.46
CA SER A 19 12.71 -9.61 -2.30
C SER A 19 13.53 -8.52 -3.00
N PHE A 20 12.85 -7.51 -3.56
CA PHE A 20 13.52 -6.36 -4.18
C PHE A 20 14.27 -5.51 -3.15
N LEU A 21 13.72 -5.32 -1.94
CA LEU A 21 14.41 -4.64 -0.84
C LEU A 21 15.73 -5.33 -0.49
N ILE A 22 15.69 -6.65 -0.29
CA ILE A 22 16.88 -7.45 0.02
C ILE A 22 17.90 -7.35 -1.12
N ALA A 23 17.44 -7.52 -2.37
CA ALA A 23 18.30 -7.47 -3.55
C ALA A 23 19.00 -6.11 -3.72
N LEU A 24 18.27 -5.00 -3.55
CA LEU A 24 18.83 -3.66 -3.71
C LEU A 24 19.84 -3.34 -2.61
N ILE A 25 19.49 -3.57 -1.33
CA ILE A 25 20.40 -3.34 -0.20
C ILE A 25 21.68 -4.17 -0.34
N SER A 26 21.55 -5.43 -0.78
CA SER A 26 22.69 -6.30 -1.04
C SER A 26 23.54 -5.80 -2.23
N SER A 27 22.91 -5.34 -3.31
CA SER A 27 23.61 -4.84 -4.52
C SER A 27 24.43 -3.60 -4.24
N PHE A 28 23.91 -2.68 -3.42
CA PHE A 28 24.65 -1.49 -2.97
C PHE A 28 25.68 -1.80 -1.88
N ARG A 29 25.76 -3.06 -1.43
CA ARG A 29 26.60 -3.50 -0.30
C ARG A 29 26.40 -2.62 0.93
N TYR A 30 25.17 -2.16 1.14
CA TYR A 30 24.86 -1.26 2.24
C TYR A 30 24.95 -2.01 3.56
N SER A 31 25.74 -1.46 4.48
CA SER A 31 25.90 -1.96 5.83
C SER A 31 25.65 -0.85 6.82
N TYR A 32 24.81 -1.14 7.79
CA TYR A 32 24.63 -0.30 8.97
C TYR A 32 25.13 -1.10 10.16
N GLU A 33 25.99 -0.49 10.97
CA GLU A 33 26.48 -1.09 12.21
C GLU A 33 25.82 -0.36 13.39
N LEU A 34 25.06 -1.10 14.20
CA LEU A 34 24.49 -0.56 15.43
C LEU A 34 25.56 -0.25 16.48
N ASN A 35 26.78 -0.76 16.27
CA ASN A 35 27.87 -0.73 17.23
C ASN A 35 27.48 -1.33 18.58
N LEU A 36 26.79 -2.48 18.54
CA LEU A 36 26.35 -3.20 19.75
C LEU A 36 27.51 -3.55 20.69
N GLN A 37 28.75 -3.62 20.15
CA GLN A 37 29.99 -3.80 20.91
C GLN A 37 30.24 -2.76 22.02
N TYR A 38 29.74 -1.52 21.87
CA TYR A 38 29.88 -0.50 22.91
C TYR A 38 28.81 -0.60 24.01
N TYR A 39 27.91 -1.56 23.89
CA TYR A 39 26.84 -1.81 24.85
C TYR A 39 27.03 -3.18 25.49
N PRO A 40 26.81 -3.31 26.81
CA PRO A 40 26.97 -4.57 27.49
C PRO A 40 26.04 -5.62 26.87
N LYS A 41 26.63 -6.64 26.25
CA LYS A 41 25.90 -7.77 25.66
C LYS A 41 25.17 -8.51 26.76
N PRO A 42 23.83 -8.70 26.67
CA PRO A 42 23.11 -9.49 27.66
C PRO A 42 23.59 -10.95 27.66
N LEU A 43 23.77 -11.54 28.84
CA LEU A 43 24.31 -12.90 29.03
C LEU A 43 23.55 -14.00 28.25
N LYS A 44 22.26 -13.79 27.96
CA LYS A 44 21.39 -14.76 27.28
C LYS A 44 21.34 -14.58 25.75
N THR A 45 22.00 -13.56 25.22
CA THR A 45 21.92 -13.22 23.80
C THR A 45 22.97 -13.99 23.01
N THR A 46 22.54 -14.73 21.99
CA THR A 46 23.43 -15.52 21.13
C THR A 46 23.98 -14.69 19.97
N GLU A 47 25.03 -15.16 19.30
CA GLU A 47 25.60 -14.48 18.13
C GLU A 47 24.61 -14.47 16.95
N GLU A 48 23.84 -15.53 16.76
CA GLU A 48 22.84 -15.62 15.70
C GLU A 48 21.76 -14.54 15.85
N GLN A 49 21.36 -14.25 17.10
CA GLN A 49 20.39 -13.18 17.38
C GLN A 49 20.96 -11.80 17.04
N ILE A 50 22.25 -11.58 17.31
CA ILE A 50 22.94 -10.33 16.93
C ILE A 50 23.00 -10.20 15.41
N ILE A 51 23.37 -11.27 14.70
CA ILE A 51 23.41 -11.29 13.24
C ILE A 51 22.03 -10.95 12.66
N VAL A 52 20.94 -11.50 13.22
CA VAL A 52 19.58 -11.17 12.78
C VAL A 52 19.25 -9.70 13.00
N ILE A 53 19.62 -9.12 14.14
CA ILE A 53 19.40 -7.69 14.42
C ILE A 53 20.20 -6.81 13.44
N GLU A 54 21.48 -7.11 13.25
CA GLU A 54 22.37 -6.39 12.33
C GLU A 54 21.99 -6.60 10.85
N TRP A 55 21.29 -7.68 10.52
CA TRP A 55 20.70 -7.89 9.21
C TRP A 55 19.44 -7.04 9.03
N LEU A 56 18.52 -7.07 10.01
CA LEU A 56 17.26 -6.32 9.98
C LEU A 56 17.47 -4.80 9.94
N VAL A 57 18.46 -4.30 10.69
CA VAL A 57 18.71 -2.86 10.80
C VAL A 57 19.13 -2.21 9.48
N ARG A 58 19.78 -2.97 8.59
CA ARG A 58 20.22 -2.49 7.26
C ARG A 58 19.07 -2.03 6.37
N TYR A 59 17.87 -2.55 6.61
CA TYR A 59 16.69 -2.20 5.84
C TYR A 59 16.01 -0.92 6.32
N VAL A 60 16.38 -0.42 7.50
CA VAL A 60 15.60 0.61 8.20
C VAL A 60 16.45 1.82 8.60
N MET A 61 17.68 1.62 9.04
CA MET A 61 18.49 2.67 9.66
C MET A 61 19.60 3.19 8.76
N TYR A 62 20.04 4.40 9.09
CA TYR A 62 21.07 5.17 8.40
C TYR A 62 21.83 6.05 9.39
N ASN A 63 23.13 6.27 9.15
CA ASN A 63 24.00 7.06 10.03
C ASN A 63 24.34 8.41 9.43
N THR A 64 24.66 8.44 8.14
CA THR A 64 25.01 9.67 7.42
C THR A 64 23.86 10.16 6.54
N LEU A 65 23.96 11.41 6.07
CA LEU A 65 23.03 11.95 5.08
C LEU A 65 23.02 11.13 3.77
N LYS A 66 24.19 10.62 3.35
CA LYS A 66 24.31 9.77 2.16
C LYS A 66 23.54 8.46 2.33
N ASP A 67 23.70 7.82 3.49
CA ASP A 67 22.95 6.61 3.85
C ASP A 67 21.44 6.87 3.90
N ALA A 68 21.04 8.03 4.45
CA ALA A 68 19.65 8.44 4.51
C ALA A 68 19.06 8.55 3.09
N ILE A 69 19.76 9.26 2.19
CA ILE A 69 19.32 9.40 0.79
C ILE A 69 19.19 8.01 0.15
N LEU A 70 20.17 7.14 0.31
CA LEU A 70 20.14 5.79 -0.25
C LEU A 70 18.94 4.96 0.26
N ILE A 71 18.75 4.88 1.58
CA ILE A 71 17.66 4.13 2.20
C ILE A 71 16.31 4.68 1.75
N TYR A 72 16.15 6.00 1.74
CA TYR A 72 14.91 6.63 1.30
C TYR A 72 14.66 6.32 -0.17
N SER A 73 15.64 6.47 -1.05
CA SER A 73 15.51 6.15 -2.47
C SER A 73 15.13 4.69 -2.71
N ILE A 74 15.71 3.74 -1.98
CA ILE A 74 15.36 2.32 -2.07
C ILE A 74 13.90 2.10 -1.65
N TRP A 75 13.47 2.65 -0.51
CA TRP A 75 12.09 2.54 -0.05
C TRP A 75 11.09 3.18 -1.01
N LEU A 76 11.40 4.35 -1.57
CA LEU A 76 10.57 5.00 -2.58
C LEU A 76 10.47 4.14 -3.84
N PHE A 77 11.57 3.53 -4.29
CA PHE A 77 11.58 2.63 -5.44
C PHE A 77 10.72 1.38 -5.20
N ILE A 78 10.84 0.72 -4.04
CA ILE A 78 10.01 -0.43 -3.67
C ILE A 78 8.53 -0.04 -3.56
N SER A 79 8.26 1.20 -3.14
CA SER A 79 6.90 1.74 -3.04
C SER A 79 6.21 1.89 -4.39
N LEU A 80 6.95 1.84 -5.51
CA LEU A 80 6.40 1.82 -6.87
C LEU A 80 5.72 0.49 -7.19
N ILE A 81 6.11 -0.64 -6.57
CA ILE A 81 5.59 -1.96 -6.93
C ILE A 81 4.06 -2.01 -6.76
N PRO A 82 3.47 -1.63 -5.60
CA PRO A 82 2.02 -1.64 -5.46
C PRO A 82 1.33 -0.58 -6.31
N VAL A 83 2.00 0.54 -6.62
CA VAL A 83 1.47 1.60 -7.50
C VAL A 83 1.24 1.06 -8.91
N LEU A 84 2.15 0.22 -9.42
CA LEU A 84 2.04 -0.38 -10.74
C LEU A 84 1.00 -1.51 -10.81
N ILE A 85 0.68 -2.14 -9.66
CA ILE A 85 -0.22 -3.30 -9.58
C ILE A 85 -1.65 -2.88 -9.19
N TYR A 86 -1.82 -1.87 -8.35
CA TYR A 86 -3.12 -1.44 -7.82
C TYR A 86 -3.51 -0.06 -8.34
N ASP A 87 -4.72 0.05 -8.89
CA ASP A 87 -5.28 1.35 -9.32
C ASP A 87 -5.82 2.21 -8.15
N ASN A 88 -5.99 1.64 -6.96
CA ASN A 88 -6.60 2.32 -5.82
C ASN A 88 -5.53 2.77 -4.80
N TYR A 89 -5.41 4.09 -4.58
CA TYR A 89 -4.44 4.66 -3.63
C TYR A 89 -4.52 4.04 -2.23
N LYS A 90 -5.72 3.65 -1.76
CA LYS A 90 -5.91 3.01 -0.46
C LYS A 90 -5.21 1.67 -0.39
N LYS A 91 -5.27 0.87 -1.46
CA LYS A 91 -4.56 -0.42 -1.54
C LYS A 91 -3.06 -0.20 -1.62
N VAL A 92 -2.61 0.80 -2.39
CA VAL A 92 -1.19 1.14 -2.56
C VAL A 92 -0.54 1.51 -1.24
N TYR A 93 -1.05 2.54 -0.55
CA TYR A 93 -0.41 2.99 0.69
C TYR A 93 -0.52 1.92 1.79
N ALA A 94 -1.63 1.18 1.87
CA ALA A 94 -1.78 0.09 2.84
C ALA A 94 -0.75 -1.02 2.60
N MET A 95 -0.47 -1.35 1.34
CA MET A 95 0.54 -2.33 0.98
C MET A 95 1.96 -1.86 1.31
N ASN A 96 2.29 -0.62 0.95
CA ASN A 96 3.59 -0.01 1.27
C ASN A 96 3.81 0.08 2.78
N LEU A 97 2.78 0.48 3.53
CA LEU A 97 2.82 0.49 4.99
C LEU A 97 2.98 -0.91 5.57
N LEU A 98 2.27 -1.93 5.07
CA LEU A 98 2.42 -3.30 5.56
C LEU A 98 3.88 -3.77 5.46
N THR A 99 4.50 -3.60 4.28
CA THR A 99 5.89 -3.99 4.03
C THR A 99 6.86 -3.20 4.90
N PHE A 100 6.63 -1.89 5.02
CA PHE A 100 7.42 -1.01 5.88
C PHE A 100 7.32 -1.41 7.35
N PHE A 101 6.10 -1.55 7.87
CA PHE A 101 5.83 -1.93 9.26
C PHE A 101 6.38 -3.31 9.57
N PHE A 102 6.27 -4.28 8.66
CA PHE A 102 6.82 -5.62 8.87
C PHE A 102 8.31 -5.56 9.22
N SER A 103 9.11 -4.94 8.35
CA SER A 103 10.57 -4.88 8.53
C SER A 103 10.95 -4.11 9.81
N ASN A 104 10.28 -2.98 10.07
CA ASN A 104 10.50 -2.18 11.27
C ASN A 104 10.09 -2.91 12.55
N PHE A 105 8.92 -3.56 12.55
CA PHE A 105 8.40 -4.29 13.70
C PHE A 105 9.35 -5.38 14.14
N PHE A 106 9.82 -6.21 13.20
CA PHE A 106 10.78 -7.27 13.53
C PHE A 106 12.11 -6.71 14.03
N PHE A 107 12.61 -5.63 13.44
CA PHE A 107 13.80 -4.95 13.95
C PHE A 107 13.63 -4.52 15.41
N TYR A 108 12.57 -3.79 15.75
CA TYR A 108 12.35 -3.31 17.11
C TYR A 108 12.05 -4.43 18.10
N ALA A 109 11.24 -5.43 17.70
CA ALA A 109 10.91 -6.56 18.56
C ALA A 109 12.16 -7.37 18.93
N PHE A 110 13.03 -7.64 17.95
CA PHE A 110 14.29 -8.34 18.19
C PHE A 110 15.25 -7.49 19.02
N LEU A 111 15.40 -6.21 18.71
CA LEU A 111 16.28 -5.31 19.46
C LEU A 111 15.84 -5.17 20.92
N TYR A 112 14.54 -5.01 21.17
CA TYR A 112 13.98 -4.95 22.53
C TYR A 112 14.22 -6.26 23.29
N LYS A 113 13.94 -7.41 22.65
CA LYS A 113 13.99 -8.72 23.29
C LYS A 113 15.41 -9.16 23.62
N TYR A 114 16.35 -8.95 22.68
CA TYR A 114 17.69 -9.53 22.76
C TYR A 114 18.79 -8.49 23.05
N TYR A 115 18.51 -7.19 22.96
CA TYR A 115 19.48 -6.14 23.26
C TYR A 115 18.84 -4.94 23.98
N GLN A 116 18.07 -5.24 25.03
CA GLN A 116 17.29 -4.27 25.81
C GLN A 116 18.08 -3.03 26.29
N PRO A 117 19.33 -3.12 26.77
CA PRO A 117 20.09 -1.92 27.17
C PRO A 117 20.29 -0.94 26.02
N TYR A 118 20.59 -1.44 24.82
CA TYR A 118 20.73 -0.62 23.61
C TYR A 118 19.38 -0.03 23.22
N PHE A 119 18.33 -0.85 23.19
CA PHE A 119 16.98 -0.42 22.88
C PHE A 119 16.58 0.75 23.78
N ASN A 120 16.68 0.62 25.09
CA ASN A 120 16.29 1.68 26.03
C ASN A 120 17.09 2.98 25.81
N ALA A 121 18.39 2.87 25.51
CA ALA A 121 19.26 4.04 25.31
C ALA A 121 19.00 4.77 23.98
N LYS A 122 18.59 4.05 22.93
CA LYS A 122 18.49 4.58 21.56
C LYS A 122 17.07 4.56 20.98
N PHE A 123 16.08 4.05 21.71
CA PHE A 123 14.72 3.87 21.19
C PHE A 123 14.17 5.16 20.58
N LEU A 124 14.30 6.29 21.27
CA LEU A 124 13.76 7.57 20.82
C LEU A 124 14.40 8.04 19.51
N ILE A 125 15.71 7.90 19.35
CA ILE A 125 16.37 8.33 18.11
C ILE A 125 16.03 7.39 16.95
N LEU A 126 15.91 6.09 17.22
CA LEU A 126 15.55 5.09 16.22
C LEU A 126 14.10 5.30 15.77
N ILE A 127 13.14 5.43 16.69
CA ILE A 127 11.72 5.54 16.35
C ILE A 127 11.42 6.83 15.60
N ILE A 128 12.10 7.94 15.90
CA ILE A 128 11.96 9.19 15.14
C ILE A 128 12.38 8.99 13.68
N LYS A 129 13.53 8.34 13.42
CA LYS A 129 13.97 8.04 12.05
C LYS A 129 12.93 7.20 11.30
N THR A 130 12.39 6.16 11.94
CA THR A 130 11.32 5.33 11.38
C THR A 130 10.05 6.12 11.11
N ILE A 131 9.61 7.00 12.01
CA ILE A 131 8.42 7.83 11.80
C ILE A 131 8.61 8.76 10.59
N ILE A 132 9.76 9.43 10.48
CA ILE A 132 10.04 10.33 9.35
C ILE A 132 10.00 9.55 8.03
N LEU A 133 10.65 8.40 7.95
CA LEU A 133 10.63 7.56 6.75
C LEU A 133 9.22 7.05 6.43
N GLY A 134 8.46 6.62 7.43
CA GLY A 134 7.07 6.19 7.27
C GLY A 134 6.17 7.30 6.71
N ILE A 135 6.30 8.52 7.22
CA ILE A 135 5.58 9.70 6.73
C ILE A 135 5.91 9.95 5.25
N VAL A 136 7.20 9.88 4.88
CA VAL A 136 7.65 10.06 3.49
C VAL A 136 7.04 9.00 2.57
N ILE A 137 7.01 7.73 2.99
CA ILE A 137 6.40 6.65 2.21
C ILE A 137 4.90 6.87 1.99
N ILE A 138 4.17 7.34 3.00
CA ILE A 138 2.73 7.64 2.89
C ILE A 138 2.50 8.75 1.86
N PHE A 139 3.18 9.89 2.02
CA PHE A 139 3.00 11.03 1.12
C PHE A 139 3.41 10.69 -0.31
N PHE A 140 4.50 9.94 -0.48
CA PHE A 140 4.92 9.48 -1.79
C PHE A 140 3.90 8.53 -2.42
N SER A 141 3.40 7.56 -1.67
CA SER A 141 2.41 6.58 -2.16
C SER A 141 1.11 7.24 -2.61
N VAL A 142 0.59 8.17 -1.81
CA VAL A 142 -0.65 8.91 -2.13
C VAL A 142 -0.40 9.88 -3.28
N GLY A 143 0.66 10.68 -3.18
CA GLY A 143 1.02 11.69 -4.17
C GLY A 143 1.25 11.11 -5.55
N LEU A 144 1.95 9.98 -5.64
CA LEU A 144 2.24 9.33 -6.92
C LEU A 144 0.98 8.78 -7.60
N VAL A 145 0.07 8.15 -6.85
CA VAL A 145 -1.19 7.65 -7.42
C VAL A 145 -2.08 8.79 -7.91
N LEU A 146 -2.16 9.89 -7.14
CA LEU A 146 -2.90 11.08 -7.56
C LEU A 146 -2.31 11.70 -8.84
N LEU A 147 -0.99 11.81 -8.90
CA LEU A 147 -0.27 12.33 -10.06
C LEU A 147 -0.48 11.44 -11.29
N LEU A 148 -0.37 10.13 -11.16
CA LEU A 148 -0.65 9.19 -12.26
C LEU A 148 -2.10 9.28 -12.73
N ASN A 149 -3.06 9.41 -11.81
CA ASN A 149 -4.47 9.58 -12.16
C ASN A 149 -4.75 10.92 -12.83
N ALA A 150 -4.02 11.99 -12.52
CA ALA A 150 -4.13 13.26 -13.22
C ALA A 150 -3.64 13.18 -14.68
N PHE A 151 -2.65 12.32 -14.96
CA PHE A 151 -2.16 12.08 -16.32
C PHE A 151 -2.98 11.05 -17.11
N LYS A 152 -3.72 10.17 -16.43
CA LYS A 152 -4.70 9.28 -17.09
C LYS A 152 -5.83 10.15 -17.63
N LYS A 153 -5.83 10.43 -18.94
CA LYS A 153 -7.02 10.98 -19.63
C LYS A 153 -8.24 10.14 -19.24
N PRO A 154 -9.40 10.74 -18.93
CA PRO A 154 -10.61 9.97 -18.65
C PRO A 154 -10.88 9.06 -19.84
N THR A 155 -10.63 7.77 -19.67
CA THR A 155 -10.87 6.78 -20.72
C THR A 155 -12.38 6.77 -20.96
N HIS A 156 -12.80 7.00 -22.20
CA HIS A 156 -14.20 7.06 -22.66
C HIS A 156 -15.09 5.89 -22.17
N LYS A 157 -14.46 4.80 -21.74
CA LYS A 157 -15.05 3.59 -21.14
C LYS A 157 -15.72 3.85 -19.78
N ASN A 158 -15.10 4.63 -18.88
CA ASN A 158 -15.69 4.90 -17.56
C ASN A 158 -16.93 5.80 -17.66
N GLN A 159 -16.92 6.75 -18.61
CA GLN A 159 -18.10 7.57 -18.89
C GLN A 159 -19.23 6.75 -19.50
N LEU A 160 -18.93 5.80 -20.39
CA LEU A 160 -19.93 4.93 -20.99
C LEU A 160 -20.55 3.97 -19.96
N ASP A 161 -19.76 3.42 -19.05
CA ASP A 161 -20.25 2.53 -17.98
C ASP A 161 -21.12 3.31 -16.96
N GLU A 162 -20.75 4.54 -16.61
CA GLU A 162 -21.61 5.42 -15.78
C GLU A 162 -22.90 5.85 -16.51
N LEU A 163 -22.81 6.20 -17.80
CA LEU A 163 -23.98 6.48 -18.63
C LEU A 163 -24.90 5.26 -18.76
N GLN A 164 -24.35 4.05 -18.92
CA GLN A 164 -25.14 2.82 -18.98
C GLN A 164 -25.87 2.56 -17.66
N HIS A 165 -25.21 2.73 -16.51
CA HIS A 165 -25.88 2.61 -15.22
C HIS A 165 -26.99 3.67 -15.02
N ILE A 166 -26.77 4.90 -15.47
CA ILE A 166 -27.82 5.94 -15.44
C ILE A 166 -28.99 5.54 -16.33
N VAL A 167 -28.72 5.09 -17.57
CA VAL A 167 -29.74 4.64 -18.53
C VAL A 167 -30.54 3.45 -18.00
N GLU A 168 -29.91 2.48 -17.35
CA GLU A 168 -30.60 1.36 -16.70
C GLU A 168 -31.47 1.82 -15.53
N SER A 169 -31.01 2.80 -14.74
CA SER A 169 -31.75 3.32 -13.58
C SER A 169 -32.99 4.15 -13.94
N ILE A 170 -33.07 4.63 -15.18
CA ILE A 170 -34.21 5.39 -15.72
C ILE A 170 -35.08 4.56 -16.66
N ARG A 171 -34.72 3.30 -16.95
CA ARG A 171 -35.53 2.43 -17.80
C ARG A 171 -36.77 1.96 -17.06
N THR A 172 -37.93 2.40 -17.54
CA THR A 172 -39.23 1.97 -17.02
C THR A 172 -39.91 1.11 -18.07
N LYS A 173 -40.38 -0.07 -17.69
CA LYS A 173 -41.17 -0.96 -18.56
C LYS A 173 -42.63 -0.92 -18.13
N CYS A 174 -43.53 -0.66 -19.05
CA CYS A 174 -44.96 -0.69 -18.76
C CYS A 174 -45.42 -2.13 -18.47
N PRO A 175 -46.04 -2.41 -17.32
CA PRO A 175 -46.49 -3.77 -16.98
C PRO A 175 -47.68 -4.23 -17.84
N GLN A 176 -48.45 -3.31 -18.43
CA GLN A 176 -49.67 -3.65 -19.18
C GLN A 176 -49.42 -3.94 -20.66
N CYS A 177 -48.52 -3.19 -21.31
CA CYS A 177 -48.26 -3.35 -22.75
C CYS A 177 -46.80 -3.70 -23.10
N GLY A 178 -45.93 -3.79 -22.09
CA GLY A 178 -44.54 -4.17 -22.27
C GLY A 178 -43.65 -3.11 -22.92
N THR A 179 -44.16 -1.92 -23.24
CA THR A 179 -43.36 -0.85 -23.84
C THR A 179 -42.31 -0.34 -22.86
N GLU A 180 -41.08 -0.15 -23.34
CA GLU A 180 -39.92 0.30 -22.55
C GLU A 180 -39.59 1.77 -22.85
N PHE A 181 -39.27 2.51 -21.79
CA PHE A 181 -38.99 3.95 -21.86
C PHE A 181 -37.68 4.25 -21.14
N ASN A 182 -36.83 5.10 -21.71
CA ASN A 182 -35.62 5.61 -21.05
C ASN A 182 -35.94 6.84 -20.17
N SER A 183 -37.02 6.78 -19.39
CA SER A 183 -37.47 7.83 -18.47
C SER A 183 -38.43 7.24 -17.43
N LYS A 184 -38.83 8.06 -16.43
CA LYS A 184 -39.84 7.69 -15.41
C LYS A 184 -41.16 8.44 -15.66
N PRO A 185 -41.95 8.07 -16.70
CA PRO A 185 -43.21 8.74 -16.96
C PRO A 185 -44.29 8.29 -15.97
N LEU A 186 -45.20 9.20 -15.60
CA LEU A 186 -46.37 8.89 -14.76
C LEU A 186 -47.40 8.03 -15.50
N HIS A 187 -47.45 8.15 -16.83
CA HIS A 187 -48.34 7.39 -17.70
C HIS A 187 -47.57 6.76 -18.84
N CYS A 188 -47.96 5.54 -19.22
CA CYS A 188 -47.46 4.91 -20.44
C CYS A 188 -48.04 5.61 -21.67
N TYR A 189 -47.21 6.16 -22.56
CA TYR A 189 -47.70 6.85 -23.77
C TYR A 189 -48.47 5.93 -24.74
N ASN A 190 -48.20 4.63 -24.72
CA ASN A 190 -48.78 3.68 -25.67
C ASN A 190 -50.17 3.17 -25.23
N CYS A 191 -50.39 2.92 -23.94
CA CYS A 191 -51.65 2.36 -23.43
C CYS A 191 -52.34 3.23 -22.36
N ASN A 192 -51.81 4.43 -22.09
CA ASN A 192 -52.25 5.36 -21.05
C ASN A 192 -52.31 4.80 -19.61
N TYR A 193 -51.74 3.62 -19.38
CA TYR A 193 -51.69 3.01 -18.06
C TYR A 193 -50.90 3.87 -17.06
N GLU A 194 -51.44 4.06 -15.86
CA GLU A 194 -50.81 4.82 -14.78
C GLU A 194 -49.66 3.99 -14.16
N LEU A 195 -48.43 4.49 -14.26
CA LEU A 195 -47.24 3.86 -13.73
C LEU A 195 -46.98 4.38 -12.31
N ARG A 196 -47.79 3.95 -11.33
CA ARG A 196 -47.55 4.31 -9.92
C ARG A 196 -46.24 3.70 -9.43
N ILE A 197 -45.31 4.56 -9.04
CA ILE A 197 -44.01 4.19 -8.49
C ILE A 197 -44.25 3.53 -7.12
N PHE A 198 -44.20 2.20 -7.04
CA PHE A 198 -44.06 1.51 -5.76
C PHE A 198 -42.64 1.76 -5.25
N HIS A 199 -42.48 2.71 -4.34
CA HIS A 199 -41.32 2.75 -3.45
C HIS A 199 -41.46 1.62 -2.43
N THR A 200 -41.07 0.40 -2.80
CA THR A 200 -40.68 -0.60 -1.80
C THR A 200 -39.30 -0.22 -1.29
N LYS A 201 -39.24 0.05 0.02
CA LYS A 201 -38.03 0.28 0.82
C LYS A 201 -37.01 -0.84 0.65
#